data_AF-A0A1B0VBS5-F1
#
_entry.id   AF-A0A1B0VBS5-F1
#
_cell.length_a   1.000
_cell.length_b   1.000
_cell.length_c   1.000
_cell.angle_alpha   90.00
_cell.angle_beta   90.00
_cell.angle_gamma   90.00
#
_symmetry.space_group_name_H-M   'P 1'
#
loop_
_entity.id
_entity.type
_entity.pdbx_description
1 polymer ?
#
loop_
_entity_poly.entity_id
_entity_poly.type
_entity_poly.pdbx_seq_one_letter_code
_entity_poly.pdbx_strand_id
1 'polypeptide(L)'
;LVITFPAATQYFMGEKKPLAIDATFWVLTLHFRQWMNRGSNFYYWAWVPGKFTTPSLKIPRAIFLDGKLTLTPSYLITALVGGMGWALLVYPGNWTWLGPFHLGLKHPNGPLMA
;
A
#
# COMPACT_ATOMS: atom_id res chain seq x y z
N LEU A 1 3.73 -0.82 -10.48
CA LEU A 1 3.69 -2.31 -10.42
C LEU A 1 2.66 -2.89 -9.44
N VAL A 2 2.34 -2.24 -8.30
CA VAL A 2 1.41 -2.87 -7.31
C VAL A 2 -0.07 -2.79 -7.72
N ILE A 3 -0.44 -1.88 -8.63
CA ILE A 3 -1.83 -1.70 -9.08
C ILE A 3 -2.30 -2.78 -10.08
N THR A 4 -1.40 -3.49 -10.73
CA THR A 4 -1.73 -4.44 -11.81
C THR A 4 -2.54 -5.63 -11.30
N PHE A 5 -2.15 -6.19 -10.16
CA PHE A 5 -2.80 -7.37 -9.60
C PHE A 5 -4.21 -7.05 -9.04
N PRO A 6 -4.41 -5.99 -8.24
CA PRO A 6 -5.74 -5.55 -7.83
C PRO A 6 -6.66 -5.21 -9.02
N ALA A 7 -6.15 -4.52 -10.04
CA ALA A 7 -6.91 -4.18 -11.23
C ALA A 7 -7.32 -5.43 -12.04
N ALA A 8 -6.42 -6.41 -12.18
CA ALA A 8 -6.73 -7.67 -12.84
C ALA A 8 -7.82 -8.46 -12.08
N THR A 9 -7.73 -8.51 -10.75
CA THR A 9 -8.71 -9.24 -9.94
C THR A 9 -10.08 -8.55 -9.92
N GLN A 10 -10.11 -7.22 -9.94
CA GLN A 10 -11.35 -6.45 -10.10
C GLN A 10 -12.02 -6.73 -11.45
N TYR A 11 -11.25 -6.91 -12.52
CA TYR A 11 -11.80 -7.30 -13.83
C TYR A 11 -12.40 -8.72 -13.77
N PHE A 12 -11.68 -9.70 -13.22
CA PHE A 12 -12.16 -11.09 -13.19
C PHE A 12 -13.32 -11.36 -12.22
N MET A 13 -13.36 -10.66 -11.07
CA MET A 13 -14.36 -10.88 -10.02
C MET A 13 -15.50 -9.88 -10.07
N GLY A 14 -15.27 -8.66 -10.57
CA GLY A 14 -16.29 -7.61 -10.70
C GLY A 14 -17.42 -7.95 -11.68
N GLU A 15 -17.17 -8.84 -12.66
CA GLU A 15 -18.22 -9.35 -13.54
C GLU A 15 -19.09 -10.44 -12.90
N LYS A 16 -18.59 -11.09 -11.82
CA LYS A 16 -19.21 -12.30 -11.23
C LYS A 16 -19.82 -12.06 -9.85
N LYS A 17 -19.47 -10.97 -9.17
CA LYS A 17 -19.93 -10.67 -7.81
C LYS A 17 -20.39 -9.22 -7.69
N PRO A 18 -21.47 -8.94 -6.92
CA PRO A 18 -21.93 -7.57 -6.66
C PRO A 18 -21.05 -6.81 -5.63
N LEU A 19 -20.02 -7.44 -5.08
CA LEU A 19 -19.22 -6.91 -3.97
C LEU A 19 -17.83 -6.46 -4.47
N ALA A 20 -17.62 -5.16 -4.58
CA ALA A 20 -16.33 -4.57 -4.92
C ALA A 20 -15.40 -4.52 -3.68
N ILE A 21 -14.90 -5.67 -3.24
CA ILE A 21 -13.91 -5.80 -2.14
C ILE A 21 -12.61 -6.45 -2.64
N ASP A 22 -12.57 -6.81 -3.92
CA ASP A 22 -11.51 -7.66 -4.47
C ASP A 22 -10.13 -7.00 -4.36
N ALA A 23 -10.00 -5.71 -4.67
CA ALA A 23 -8.70 -5.03 -4.57
C ALA A 23 -8.22 -4.97 -3.11
N THR A 24 -9.12 -4.67 -2.18
CA THR A 24 -8.80 -4.59 -0.75
C THR A 24 -8.40 -5.94 -0.19
N PHE A 25 -9.11 -7.02 -0.55
CA PHE A 25 -8.78 -8.38 -0.12
C PHE A 25 -7.37 -8.81 -0.55
N TRP A 26 -7.02 -8.58 -1.83
CA TRP A 26 -5.70 -8.94 -2.34
C TRP A 26 -4.59 -8.07 -1.77
N VAL A 27 -4.85 -6.79 -1.55
CA VAL A 27 -3.89 -5.87 -0.93
C VAL A 27 -3.65 -6.23 0.54
N LEU A 28 -4.68 -6.64 1.28
CA LEU A 28 -4.54 -7.13 2.65
C LEU A 28 -3.68 -8.39 2.69
N THR A 29 -3.93 -9.34 1.78
CA THR A 29 -3.15 -10.58 1.68
C THR A 29 -1.68 -10.27 1.36
N LEU A 30 -1.42 -9.35 0.43
CA LEU A 30 -0.06 -8.90 0.12
C LEU A 30 0.60 -8.19 1.31
N HIS A 31 -0.13 -7.34 2.03
CA HIS A 31 0.39 -6.63 3.19
C HIS A 31 0.74 -7.59 4.33
N PHE A 32 -0.12 -8.57 4.59
CA PHE A 32 0.15 -9.64 5.53
C PHE A 32 1.40 -10.46 5.16
N ARG A 33 1.52 -10.88 3.88
CA ARG A 33 2.71 -11.58 3.39
C ARG A 33 3.99 -10.75 3.57
N GLN A 34 3.91 -9.45 3.31
CA GLN A 34 5.04 -8.54 3.51
C GLN A 34 5.44 -8.47 4.99
N TRP A 35 4.49 -8.42 5.91
CA TRP A 35 4.76 -8.44 7.35
C TRP A 35 5.37 -9.75 7.82
N MET A 36 4.85 -10.90 7.38
CA MET A 36 5.44 -12.21 7.70
C MET A 36 6.91 -12.26 7.30
N ASN A 37 7.23 -11.84 6.08
CA ASN A 37 8.61 -11.84 5.58
C ASN A 37 9.51 -10.86 6.38
N ARG A 38 8.95 -9.77 6.91
CA ARG A 38 9.70 -8.79 7.71
C ARG A 38 10.01 -9.32 9.10
N GLY A 39 9.06 -10.02 9.70
CA GLY A 39 9.30 -10.76 10.94
C GLY A 39 10.34 -11.85 10.73
N SER A 40 10.04 -12.86 9.92
CA SER A 40 10.86 -14.08 9.81
C SER A 40 12.23 -13.86 9.17
N ASN A 41 12.30 -13.15 8.04
CA ASN A 41 13.54 -13.02 7.30
C ASN A 41 14.38 -11.84 7.81
N PHE A 42 13.79 -10.64 7.87
CA PHE A 42 14.58 -9.44 8.20
C PHE A 42 14.89 -9.31 9.68
N TYR A 43 13.89 -9.50 10.55
CA TYR A 43 14.08 -9.33 11.98
C TYR A 43 14.74 -10.56 12.63
N TYR A 44 14.22 -11.77 12.38
CA TYR A 44 14.75 -12.98 13.02
C TYR A 44 16.02 -13.56 12.36
N TRP A 45 16.16 -13.51 11.03
CA TRP A 45 17.32 -14.13 10.35
C TRP A 45 18.44 -13.12 10.03
N ALA A 46 18.11 -11.97 9.47
CA ALA A 46 19.09 -10.97 9.03
C ALA A 46 19.39 -9.87 10.08
N TRP A 47 18.74 -9.92 11.26
CA TRP A 47 18.94 -8.99 12.38
C TRP A 47 18.79 -7.50 12.03
N VAL A 48 17.96 -7.19 11.03
CA VAL A 48 17.67 -5.80 10.63
C VAL A 48 16.56 -5.24 11.53
N PRO A 49 16.74 -4.04 12.12
CA PRO A 49 15.70 -3.43 12.94
C PRO A 49 14.41 -3.19 12.14
N GLY A 50 13.26 -3.60 12.70
CA GLY A 50 11.97 -3.56 12.00
C GLY A 50 11.54 -2.17 11.50
N LYS A 51 12.05 -1.11 12.14
CA LYS A 51 11.85 0.30 11.72
C LYS A 51 12.35 0.55 10.29
N PHE A 52 13.45 -0.06 9.86
CA PHE A 52 13.99 0.11 8.51
C PHE A 52 13.27 -0.72 7.45
N THR A 53 12.58 -1.79 7.86
CA THR A 53 11.96 -2.75 6.94
C THR A 53 10.44 -2.64 6.89
N THR A 54 9.87 -1.58 7.48
CA THR A 54 8.42 -1.39 7.58
C THR A 54 7.80 -1.37 6.18
N PRO A 55 6.79 -2.23 5.88
CA PRO A 55 6.17 -2.27 4.57
C PRO A 55 5.28 -1.05 4.33
N SER A 56 5.16 -0.62 3.07
CA SER A 56 4.27 0.48 2.69
C SER A 56 2.80 0.16 2.94
N LEU A 57 2.05 1.13 3.48
CA LEU A 57 0.63 1.01 3.78
C LEU A 57 -0.20 1.13 2.49
N LYS A 58 -0.72 0.01 2.00
CA LYS A 58 -1.45 -0.07 0.71
C LYS A 58 -2.97 -0.07 0.86
N ILE A 59 -3.47 -0.24 2.08
CA ILE A 59 -4.89 -0.43 2.38
C ILE A 59 -5.74 0.78 1.95
N PRO A 60 -5.38 2.05 2.26
CA PRO A 60 -6.20 3.20 1.86
C PRO A 60 -6.38 3.34 0.34
N ARG A 61 -5.32 2.99 -0.41
CA ARG A 61 -5.32 3.01 -1.88
C ARG A 61 -6.27 1.97 -2.46
N ALA A 62 -6.31 0.78 -1.85
CA ALA A 62 -7.19 -0.30 -2.27
C ALA A 62 -8.67 0.02 -2.03
N ILE A 63 -8.98 0.58 -0.86
CA ILE A 63 -10.34 1.03 -0.52
C ILE A 63 -10.83 2.10 -1.52
N PHE A 64 -9.96 3.04 -1.90
CA PHE A 64 -10.33 4.06 -2.89
C PHE A 64 -10.63 3.44 -4.27
N LEU A 65 -9.82 2.48 -4.70
CA LEU A 65 -9.98 1.81 -5.99
C LEU A 65 -11.29 1.00 -6.05
N ASP A 66 -11.58 0.24 -4.98
CA ASP A 66 -12.83 -0.50 -4.83
C ASP A 66 -14.04 0.45 -4.76
N GLY A 67 -13.93 1.53 -3.98
CA GLY A 67 -14.98 2.55 -3.86
C GLY A 67 -15.30 3.22 -5.20
N LYS A 68 -14.30 3.46 -6.07
CA LYS A 68 -14.56 4.03 -7.41
C LYS A 68 -15.32 3.07 -8.32
N LEU A 69 -15.00 1.78 -8.28
CA LEU A 69 -15.69 0.77 -9.07
C LEU A 69 -17.15 0.59 -8.62
N THR A 70 -17.42 0.68 -7.31
CA THR A 70 -18.79 0.64 -6.76
C THR A 70 -19.61 1.86 -7.14
N LEU A 71 -19.01 3.06 -7.04
CA LEU A 71 -19.70 4.33 -7.31
C LEU A 71 -19.93 4.56 -8.79
N THR A 72 -19.07 4.03 -9.65
CA THR A 72 -19.16 4.17 -11.09
C THR A 72 -18.81 2.82 -11.71
N PRO A 73 -19.79 2.00 -12.13
CA PRO A 73 -19.55 0.66 -12.68
C PRO A 73 -18.99 0.74 -14.11
N SER A 74 -17.96 1.56 -14.31
CA SER A 74 -17.24 1.78 -15.56
C SER A 74 -15.76 1.56 -15.31
N TYR A 75 -15.22 0.50 -15.90
CA TYR A 75 -13.80 0.18 -15.83
C TYR A 75 -12.90 1.30 -16.37
N LEU A 76 -13.38 2.06 -17.34
CA LEU A 76 -12.64 3.16 -17.97
C LEU A 76 -12.45 4.32 -16.97
N ILE A 77 -13.50 4.67 -16.23
CA ILE A 77 -13.46 5.71 -15.20
C ILE A 77 -12.62 5.24 -14.00
N THR A 78 -12.76 3.97 -13.59
CA THR A 78 -11.92 3.40 -12.52
C THR A 78 -10.45 3.33 -12.91
N ALA A 79 -10.11 3.02 -14.17
CA ALA A 79 -8.73 3.02 -14.63
C ALA A 79 -8.10 4.42 -14.58
N LEU A 80 -8.84 5.45 -15.02
CA LEU A 80 -8.36 6.83 -15.00
C LEU A 80 -8.33 7.39 -13.58
N VAL A 81 -9.49 7.52 -12.93
CA VAL A 81 -9.63 8.19 -11.63
C VAL A 81 -9.10 7.31 -10.49
N GLY A 82 -9.38 6.01 -10.53
CA GLY A 82 -8.86 5.05 -9.55
C GLY A 82 -7.35 4.87 -9.68
N GLY A 83 -6.81 4.83 -10.91
CA GLY A 83 -5.36 4.83 -11.15
C GLY A 83 -4.65 6.09 -10.65
N MET A 84 -5.22 7.26 -10.94
CA MET A 84 -4.72 8.54 -10.41
C MET A 84 -4.77 8.59 -8.88
N GLY A 85 -5.90 8.22 -8.28
CA GLY A 85 -6.04 8.19 -6.82
C GLY A 85 -5.10 7.18 -6.16
N TRP A 86 -4.88 6.03 -6.78
CA TRP A 86 -3.91 5.05 -6.30
C TRP A 86 -2.48 5.62 -6.23
N ALA A 87 -2.07 6.41 -7.22
CA ALA A 87 -0.76 7.06 -7.24
C ALA A 87 -0.67 8.23 -6.24
N LEU A 88 -1.71 9.07 -6.16
CA LEU A 88 -1.74 10.23 -5.26
C LEU A 88 -1.74 9.83 -3.78
N LEU A 89 -2.45 8.76 -3.43
CA LEU A 89 -2.58 8.29 -2.06
C LEU A 89 -1.34 7.53 -1.55
N VAL A 90 -0.30 7.35 -2.37
CA VAL A 90 0.95 6.69 -1.96
C VAL A 90 1.61 7.43 -0.80
N TYR A 91 1.83 8.73 -0.95
CA TYR A 91 2.56 9.54 0.01
C TYR A 91 1.77 9.81 1.31
N PRO A 92 0.54 10.37 1.26
CA PRO A 92 -0.20 10.68 2.48
C PRO A 92 -0.57 9.41 3.28
N GLY A 93 -0.86 8.29 2.60
CA GLY A 93 -1.16 7.03 3.28
C GLY A 93 0.04 6.39 3.98
N ASN A 94 1.26 6.71 3.54
CA ASN A 94 2.49 6.22 4.13
C ASN A 94 3.10 7.18 5.18
N TRP A 95 2.69 8.45 5.16
CA TRP A 95 3.29 9.49 6.00
C TRP A 95 3.18 9.20 7.50
N THR A 96 2.10 8.55 7.96
CA THR A 96 1.95 8.12 9.35
C THR A 96 3.07 7.21 9.86
N TRP A 97 3.67 6.42 8.97
CA TRP A 97 4.80 5.55 9.31
C TRP A 97 6.16 6.20 9.05
N LEU A 98 6.24 7.03 8.01
CA LEU A 98 7.50 7.60 7.54
C LEU A 98 7.85 8.95 8.18
N GLY A 99 6.86 9.73 8.61
CA GLY A 99 7.03 11.09 9.15
C GLY A 99 8.05 11.17 10.29
N PRO A 100 8.08 10.25 11.27
CA PRO A 100 9.08 10.27 12.33
C PRO A 100 10.53 10.12 11.85
N PHE A 101 10.77 9.50 10.69
CA PHE A 101 12.11 9.35 10.09
C PHE A 101 12.53 10.55 9.24
N HIS A 102 11.70 11.60 9.15
CA HIS A 102 12.04 12.85 8.47
C HIS A 102 12.45 13.95 9.47
N LEU A 103 12.50 13.62 10.77
CA LEU A 103 12.92 14.54 11.82
C LEU A 103 14.45 14.62 11.83
N GLY A 104 14.97 15.85 11.74
CA GLY A 104 16.41 16.09 11.81
C GLY A 104 16.93 15.82 13.22
N LEU A 105 17.78 14.81 13.35
CA LEU A 105 18.55 14.54 14.55
C LEU A 105 19.95 15.12 14.38
N LYS A 106 20.38 15.88 15.39
CA LYS A 106 21.76 16.35 15.46
C LYS A 106 22.63 15.21 15.95
N HIS A 107 23.48 14.69 15.07
CA HIS A 107 24.49 13.75 15.47
C HIS A 107 25.49 14.43 16.43
N PRO A 108 25.87 13.83 17.57
CA PRO A 108 26.74 14.46 18.58
C PRO A 108 28.03 15.06 18.00
N ASN A 109 28.59 14.40 16.97
CA ASN A 109 29.87 14.75 16.37
C ASN A 109 29.77 14.91 14.82
N GLY A 110 28.59 15.16 14.26
CA GLY A 110 28.38 15.11 12.80
C GLY A 110 27.31 16.06 12.26
N PRO A 111 27.09 16.07 10.93
CA PRO A 111 26.04 16.88 10.31
C PRO A 111 24.64 16.42 10.73
N LEU A 112 23.63 17.23 10.45
CA LEU A 112 22.23 16.86 10.68
C LEU A 112 21.88 15.63 9.82
N MET A 113 21.30 14.61 10.43
CA MET A 113 20.88 13.38 9.78
C MET A 113 19.41 13.13 10.12
N ALA A 114 18.69 12.42 9.26
CA ALA A 114 17.32 11.97 9.48
C ALA A 114 17.32 10.47 9.80
#